data_AF-A0A916DAM9-F1
#
_entry.id   AF-A0A916DAM9-F1
#
_cell.length_a   1.000
_cell.length_b   1.000
_cell.length_c   1.000
_cell.angle_alpha   90.00
_cell.angle_beta   90.00
_cell.angle_gamma   90.00
#
_symmetry.space_group_name_H-M   'P 1'
#
loop_
_entity.id
_entity.type
_entity.pdbx_description
1 polymer ?
#
loop_
_entity_poly.entity_id
_entity_poly.type
_entity_poly.pdbx_seq_one_letter_code
_entity_poly.pdbx_strand_id
1 'polypeptide(L)'
;MPLEAYSRRLAVEITGRQKWSAGRGPEIYSGRQPLQLLCDFMFKGQDMVHKPVIGLVNKPFKKLVSLDPEREFFSASEILSCKPLNALLQDYSKAREIDSQAQATRDQRQALDAYNSANRILALAGGEQLALIPGEPGKTFLNVGLSGGSPGTEQVRTALQAFATAYTTNGNLNDAAAQVRRSIDSIGKLPAKEARAVSLELFYDSHNPWRMTEYLYGLAIILFGLSTLCLRKPLITLAIIATAGGVIEHMLGIGLRIAILDRAPVSNTFEALLWMGLVGIAVGLIAQILNKGGYYLFGGVCAALASVLFAAMVPLTDRTNSLPAVLRSNYWLIIHVLTIVASYGVLLVSAILGHVYLAREVLFAKRAQTAAPAPKLSHPLIAQTYRTIQIGLLLLTAGTILGGVWAADSWGRFWGWDPKETWALISIVVYFAVLHARYVRWLQDFGLAASAVLGFVVIVWTFYGVNYVMATGLHSYGFGSGGEIWVGLWAAAEIVFLIACKVRYSMLNKAAPTPAAGIPATT
;
A
#
# COMPACT_ATOMS: atom_id res chain seq x y z
N MET A 1 -0.02 -16.80 14.53
CA MET A 1 -0.06 -16.53 13.08
C MET A 1 -0.18 -17.87 12.37
N PRO A 2 -1.12 -18.03 11.43
CA PRO A 2 -1.23 -19.24 10.61
C PRO A 2 0.07 -19.52 9.86
N LEU A 3 0.38 -20.81 9.69
CA LEU A 3 1.62 -21.25 9.04
C LEU A 3 1.73 -20.74 7.60
N GLU A 4 0.60 -20.61 6.89
CA GLU A 4 0.57 -20.08 5.54
C GLU A 4 0.99 -18.60 5.48
N ALA A 5 0.44 -17.77 6.37
CA ALA A 5 0.80 -16.36 6.48
C ALA A 5 2.27 -16.19 6.89
N TYR A 6 2.75 -17.02 7.83
CA TYR A 6 4.16 -17.06 8.21
C TYR A 6 5.06 -17.45 7.02
N SER A 7 4.69 -18.49 6.27
CA SER A 7 5.47 -18.96 5.11
C SER A 7 5.53 -17.92 3.98
N ARG A 8 4.43 -17.21 3.71
CA ARG A 8 4.37 -16.08 2.75
C ARG A 8 5.33 -14.97 3.15
N ARG A 9 5.33 -14.61 4.43
CA ARG A 9 6.22 -13.57 4.98
C ARG A 9 7.69 -13.99 4.87
N LEU A 10 7.99 -15.20 5.32
CA LEU A 10 9.34 -15.74 5.27
C LEU A 10 9.87 -15.79 3.83
N ALA A 11 9.05 -16.24 2.89
CA ALA A 11 9.42 -16.32 1.47
C ALA A 11 9.77 -14.95 0.90
N VAL A 12 9.06 -13.89 1.30
CA VAL A 12 9.31 -12.50 0.91
C VAL A 12 10.58 -11.95 1.54
N GLU A 13 10.73 -12.11 2.86
CA GLU A 13 11.92 -11.66 3.60
C GLU A 13 13.18 -12.31 3.02
N ILE A 14 13.17 -13.63 2.85
CA ILE A 14 14.33 -14.36 2.33
C ILE A 14 14.64 -13.98 0.89
N THR A 15 13.64 -13.93 0.00
CA THR A 15 13.91 -13.70 -1.43
C THR A 15 14.10 -12.23 -1.80
N GLY A 16 13.91 -11.29 -0.87
CA GLY A 16 14.03 -9.85 -1.13
C GLY A 16 12.99 -9.31 -2.13
N ARG A 17 11.93 -10.09 -2.41
CA ARG A 17 10.94 -9.77 -3.44
C ARG A 17 9.74 -9.03 -2.88
N GLN A 18 9.25 -8.04 -3.63
CA GLN A 18 8.04 -7.31 -3.24
C GLN A 18 6.76 -8.17 -3.27
N LYS A 19 6.70 -9.20 -4.12
CA LYS A 19 5.59 -10.17 -4.21
C LYS A 19 6.09 -11.57 -4.48
N TRP A 20 5.49 -12.57 -3.83
CA TRP A 20 5.67 -13.97 -4.20
C TRP A 20 4.83 -14.30 -5.44
N SER A 21 5.46 -14.90 -6.44
CA SER A 21 4.78 -15.52 -7.59
C SER A 21 5.49 -16.82 -7.87
N ALA A 22 4.74 -17.93 -7.92
CA ALA A 22 5.31 -19.23 -8.22
C ALA A 22 6.07 -19.20 -9.58
N GLY A 23 5.59 -18.47 -10.59
CA GLY A 23 6.21 -18.49 -11.93
C GLY A 23 7.46 -17.63 -12.13
N ARG A 24 7.99 -16.97 -11.08
CA ARG A 24 9.23 -16.17 -11.20
C ARG A 24 10.17 -16.61 -10.08
N GLY A 25 11.46 -16.78 -10.35
CA GLY A 25 12.41 -17.30 -9.36
C GLY A 25 13.66 -17.87 -10.02
N PRO A 26 14.79 -17.99 -9.29
CA PRO A 26 15.72 -19.09 -9.52
C PRO A 26 14.94 -20.41 -9.60
N GLU A 27 15.42 -21.36 -10.41
CA GLU A 27 14.80 -22.69 -10.54
C GLU A 27 14.49 -23.36 -9.19
N ILE A 28 15.30 -23.05 -8.17
CA ILE A 28 15.17 -23.56 -6.80
C ILE A 28 13.81 -23.26 -6.16
N TYR A 29 13.12 -22.18 -6.53
CA TYR A 29 11.78 -21.90 -5.99
C TYR A 29 10.74 -21.43 -7.00
N SER A 30 11.11 -21.38 -8.27
CA SER A 30 10.14 -21.31 -9.36
C SER A 30 9.19 -22.52 -9.30
N GLY A 31 7.90 -22.29 -9.50
CA GLY A 31 6.80 -23.24 -9.34
C GLY A 31 6.32 -23.48 -7.90
N ARG A 32 7.04 -23.00 -6.86
CA ARG A 32 6.75 -23.36 -5.47
C ARG A 32 5.75 -22.42 -4.80
N GLN A 33 4.90 -22.98 -3.94
CA GLN A 33 4.12 -22.19 -2.99
C GLN A 33 4.99 -21.79 -1.78
N PRO A 34 4.68 -20.69 -1.08
CA PRO A 34 5.46 -20.23 0.08
C PRO A 34 5.64 -21.28 1.17
N LEU A 35 4.59 -22.08 1.42
CA LEU A 35 4.64 -23.18 2.38
C LEU A 35 5.60 -24.28 1.94
N GLN A 36 5.67 -24.58 0.64
CA GLN A 36 6.63 -25.53 0.09
C GLN A 36 8.06 -25.01 0.25
N LEU A 37 8.30 -23.71 0.02
CA LEU A 37 9.61 -23.11 0.24
C LEU A 37 10.03 -23.19 1.71
N LEU A 38 9.12 -22.94 2.66
CA LEU A 38 9.38 -23.14 4.09
C LEU A 38 9.78 -24.60 4.37
N CYS A 39 9.01 -25.56 3.83
CA CYS A 39 9.33 -26.99 3.95
C CYS A 39 10.70 -27.33 3.36
N ASP A 40 11.09 -26.74 2.24
CA ASP A 40 12.42 -26.94 1.67
C ASP A 40 13.52 -26.45 2.62
N PHE A 41 13.38 -25.25 3.20
CA PHE A 41 14.36 -24.75 4.17
C PHE A 41 14.46 -25.63 5.41
N MET A 42 13.33 -26.12 5.92
CA MET A 42 13.30 -26.92 7.13
C MET A 42 13.76 -28.38 6.91
N PHE A 43 13.33 -29.01 5.81
CA PHE A 43 13.48 -30.46 5.62
C PHE A 43 14.59 -30.84 4.63
N LYS A 44 15.04 -29.94 3.76
CA LYS A 44 16.21 -30.18 2.89
C LYS A 44 17.52 -29.66 3.50
N GLY A 45 17.45 -29.02 4.68
CA GLY A 45 18.61 -28.71 5.51
C GLY A 45 19.70 -27.90 4.80
N GLN A 46 20.95 -28.34 4.96
CA GLN A 46 22.16 -27.63 4.48
C GLN A 46 22.19 -27.38 2.97
N ASP A 47 21.47 -28.18 2.15
CA ASP A 47 21.39 -27.96 0.70
C ASP A 47 20.87 -26.56 0.36
N MET A 48 20.01 -25.99 1.20
CA MET A 48 19.42 -24.67 0.98
C MET A 48 20.37 -23.52 1.34
N VAL A 49 21.42 -23.76 2.16
CA VAL A 49 22.38 -22.73 2.61
C VAL A 49 23.30 -22.29 1.47
N HIS A 50 23.61 -23.20 0.54
CA HIS A 50 24.46 -22.96 -0.62
C HIS A 50 23.69 -22.56 -1.87
N LYS A 51 22.37 -22.67 -1.86
CA LYS A 51 21.51 -22.33 -2.99
C LYS A 51 21.30 -20.82 -3.08
N PRO A 52 21.35 -20.22 -4.29
CA PRO A 52 21.07 -18.79 -4.49
C PRO A 52 19.59 -18.49 -4.32
N VAL A 53 19.19 -18.05 -3.13
CA VAL A 53 17.78 -17.76 -2.79
C VAL A 53 17.57 -16.31 -2.35
N ILE A 54 18.60 -15.63 -1.83
CA ILE A 54 18.52 -14.26 -1.33
C ILE A 54 18.60 -13.27 -2.49
N GLY A 55 17.53 -12.51 -2.74
CA GLY A 55 17.47 -11.57 -3.85
C GLY A 55 18.08 -10.21 -3.50
N LEU A 56 19.04 -9.76 -4.33
CA LEU A 56 19.66 -8.43 -4.26
C LEU A 56 19.61 -7.75 -5.64
N VAL A 57 18.66 -6.83 -5.80
CA VAL A 57 18.41 -6.14 -7.08
C VAL A 57 19.27 -4.89 -7.26
N ASN A 58 19.65 -4.22 -6.16
CA ASN A 58 20.32 -2.92 -6.21
C ASN A 58 21.77 -3.03 -6.71
N LYS A 59 22.00 -2.72 -8.00
CA LYS A 59 23.33 -2.76 -8.63
C LYS A 59 24.38 -1.88 -7.93
N PRO A 60 24.10 -0.59 -7.61
CA PRO A 60 25.01 0.24 -6.80
C PRO A 60 25.44 -0.42 -5.48
N PHE A 61 24.50 -0.97 -4.72
CA PHE A 61 24.80 -1.63 -3.46
C PHE A 61 25.66 -2.88 -3.67
N LYS A 62 25.37 -3.71 -4.67
CA LYS A 62 26.19 -4.88 -5.01
C LYS A 62 27.64 -4.49 -5.33
N LYS A 63 27.85 -3.40 -6.08
CA LYS A 63 29.19 -2.85 -6.32
C LYS A 63 29.88 -2.41 -5.04
N LEU A 64 29.15 -1.75 -4.13
CA LEU A 64 29.67 -1.31 -2.83
C LEU A 64 30.15 -2.49 -1.99
N VAL A 65 29.37 -3.58 -1.92
CA VAL A 65 29.72 -4.77 -1.13
C VAL A 65 30.59 -5.80 -1.89
N SER A 66 31.07 -5.46 -3.09
CA SER A 66 31.87 -6.36 -3.95
C SER A 66 31.17 -7.67 -4.33
N LEU A 67 29.85 -7.63 -4.50
CA LEU A 67 29.05 -8.72 -5.07
C LEU A 67 28.83 -8.48 -6.57
N ASP A 68 28.62 -9.57 -7.34
CA ASP A 68 28.36 -9.50 -8.78
C ASP A 68 27.12 -8.62 -9.09
N PRO A 69 27.28 -7.48 -9.79
CA PRO A 69 26.18 -6.57 -10.10
C PRO A 69 25.12 -7.15 -11.03
N GLU A 70 25.46 -8.15 -11.85
CA GLU A 70 24.54 -8.74 -12.83
C GLU A 70 23.77 -9.93 -12.26
N ARG A 71 24.28 -10.56 -11.19
CA ARG A 71 23.58 -11.65 -10.51
C ARG A 71 22.49 -11.12 -9.57
N GLU A 72 21.28 -11.66 -9.68
CA GLU A 72 20.14 -11.24 -8.86
C GLU A 72 20.03 -11.99 -7.52
N PHE A 73 20.55 -13.22 -7.42
CA PHE A 73 20.34 -14.09 -6.26
C PHE A 73 21.63 -14.65 -5.67
N PHE A 74 21.76 -14.59 -4.36
CA PHE A 74 22.94 -15.00 -3.58
C PHE A 74 22.57 -16.07 -2.56
N SER A 75 23.53 -16.90 -2.17
CA SER A 75 23.34 -17.92 -1.15
C SER A 75 23.52 -17.34 0.26
N ALA A 76 22.99 -18.01 1.27
CA ALA A 76 23.18 -17.59 2.66
C ALA A 76 24.67 -17.60 3.04
N SER A 77 25.41 -18.61 2.58
CA SER A 77 26.87 -18.71 2.80
C SER A 77 27.66 -17.55 2.15
N GLU A 78 27.29 -17.14 0.94
CA GLU A 78 27.92 -15.98 0.26
C GLU A 78 27.67 -14.67 1.02
N ILE A 79 26.45 -14.45 1.52
CA ILE A 79 26.09 -13.24 2.27
C ILE A 79 26.82 -13.17 3.61
N LEU A 80 26.80 -14.27 4.39
CA LEU A 80 27.43 -14.30 5.72
C LEU A 80 28.95 -14.17 5.66
N SER A 81 29.58 -14.65 4.59
CA SER A 81 31.03 -14.54 4.37
C SER A 81 31.48 -13.23 3.73
N CYS A 82 30.55 -12.36 3.33
CA CYS A 82 30.84 -11.09 2.66
C CYS A 82 31.44 -10.05 3.63
N LYS A 83 32.77 -9.88 3.61
CA LYS A 83 33.47 -8.92 4.49
C LYS A 83 33.00 -7.47 4.34
N PRO A 84 32.82 -6.91 3.11
CA PRO A 84 32.35 -5.54 2.95
C PRO A 84 30.94 -5.31 3.52
N LEU A 85 30.05 -6.30 3.38
CA LEU A 85 28.72 -6.25 3.96
C LEU A 85 28.78 -6.26 5.50
N ASN A 86 29.60 -7.13 6.07
CA ASN A 86 29.82 -7.19 7.52
C ASN A 86 30.43 -5.89 8.07
N ALA A 87 31.29 -5.20 7.31
CA ALA A 87 31.82 -3.90 7.69
C ALA A 87 30.71 -2.84 7.83
N LEU A 88 29.76 -2.77 6.87
CA LEU A 88 28.62 -1.85 6.96
C LEU A 88 27.78 -2.11 8.23
N LEU A 89 27.57 -3.38 8.60
CA LEU A 89 26.85 -3.75 9.81
C LEU A 89 27.58 -3.36 11.09
N GLN A 90 28.91 -3.52 11.11
CA GLN A 90 29.74 -3.10 12.24
C GLN A 90 29.79 -1.57 12.39
N ASP A 91 29.83 -0.84 11.28
CA ASP A 91 29.78 0.62 11.31
C ASP A 91 28.42 1.10 11.86
N TYR A 92 27.33 0.44 11.49
CA TYR A 92 26.02 0.71 12.06
C TYR A 92 25.92 0.36 13.55
N SER A 93 26.47 -0.78 13.98
CA SER A 93 26.45 -1.16 15.38
C SER A 93 27.22 -0.17 16.26
N LYS A 94 28.41 0.27 15.80
CA LYS A 94 29.20 1.32 16.46
C LYS A 94 28.45 2.65 16.52
N ALA A 95 27.77 3.05 15.45
CA ALA A 95 26.95 4.26 15.45
C ALA A 95 25.83 4.19 16.49
N ARG A 96 25.21 3.02 16.69
CA ARG A 96 24.18 2.80 17.72
C ARG A 96 24.70 2.76 19.15
N GLU A 97 25.96 2.38 19.35
CA GLU A 97 26.61 2.45 20.66
C GLU A 97 26.85 3.91 21.08
N ILE A 98 27.15 4.78 20.12
CA ILE A 98 27.36 6.22 20.34
C ILE A 98 26.01 6.95 20.49
N ASP A 99 25.06 6.66 19.60
CA ASP A 99 23.71 7.22 19.63
C ASP A 99 22.67 6.11 19.52
N SER A 100 21.97 5.83 20.63
CA SER A 100 20.92 4.81 20.70
C SER A 100 19.79 5.00 19.67
N GLN A 101 19.59 6.22 19.16
CA GLN A 101 18.59 6.60 18.17
C GLN A 101 19.13 6.65 16.73
N ALA A 102 20.40 6.33 16.52
CA ALA A 102 21.00 6.33 15.19
C ALA A 102 20.25 5.39 14.24
N GLN A 103 19.79 5.95 13.12
CA GLN A 103 19.10 5.18 12.07
C GLN A 103 20.10 4.66 11.04
N ALA A 104 19.93 3.40 10.62
CA ALA A 104 20.73 2.83 9.55
C ALA A 104 20.54 3.62 8.25
N THR A 105 21.63 3.83 7.52
CA THR A 105 21.60 4.35 6.14
C THR A 105 20.94 3.35 5.18
N ARG A 106 20.62 3.78 3.96
CA ARG A 106 20.00 2.92 2.94
C ARG A 106 20.80 1.64 2.70
N ASP A 107 22.12 1.76 2.57
CA ASP A 107 23.00 0.62 2.30
C ASP A 107 23.17 -0.27 3.53
N GLN A 108 23.27 0.31 4.74
CA GLN A 108 23.31 -0.46 6.00
C GLN A 108 22.03 -1.26 6.23
N ARG A 109 20.85 -0.74 5.85
CA ARG A 109 19.59 -1.49 5.93
C ARG A 109 19.55 -2.64 4.93
N GLN A 110 19.97 -2.41 3.69
CA GLN A 110 20.06 -3.49 2.70
C GLN A 110 21.02 -4.59 3.15
N ALA A 111 22.15 -4.22 3.77
CA ALA A 111 23.06 -5.17 4.40
C ALA A 111 22.38 -5.94 5.54
N LEU A 112 21.63 -5.25 6.41
CA LEU A 112 20.94 -5.86 7.55
C LEU A 112 19.84 -6.83 7.10
N ASP A 113 19.04 -6.45 6.11
CA ASP A 113 17.99 -7.29 5.53
C ASP A 113 18.59 -8.56 4.91
N ALA A 114 19.64 -8.41 4.10
CA ALA A 114 20.34 -9.55 3.50
C ALA A 114 20.93 -10.49 4.56
N TYR A 115 21.58 -9.93 5.58
CA TYR A 115 22.18 -10.69 6.67
C TYR A 115 21.15 -11.42 7.52
N ASN A 116 20.02 -10.76 7.83
CA ASN A 116 18.90 -11.37 8.56
C ASN A 116 18.28 -12.51 7.75
N SER A 117 18.11 -12.34 6.44
CA SER A 117 17.61 -13.39 5.54
C SER A 117 18.55 -14.59 5.50
N ALA A 118 19.86 -14.37 5.45
CA ALA A 118 20.85 -15.44 5.48
C ALA A 118 20.85 -16.22 6.81
N ASN A 119 20.79 -15.51 7.94
CA ASN A 119 20.68 -16.15 9.25
C ASN A 119 19.35 -16.89 9.43
N ARG A 120 18.26 -16.40 8.85
CA ARG A 120 16.97 -17.09 8.90
C ARG A 120 16.98 -18.39 8.13
N ILE A 121 17.60 -18.41 6.94
CA ILE A 121 17.83 -19.66 6.21
C ILE A 121 18.66 -20.63 7.06
N LEU A 122 19.75 -20.15 7.67
CA LEU A 122 20.64 -20.98 8.48
C LEU A 122 19.91 -21.56 9.71
N ALA A 123 19.09 -20.76 10.39
CA ALA A 123 18.29 -21.21 11.52
C ALA A 123 17.31 -22.31 11.11
N LEU A 124 16.54 -22.09 10.04
CA LEU A 124 15.58 -23.07 9.54
C LEU A 124 16.27 -24.36 9.07
N ALA A 125 17.39 -24.24 8.35
CA ALA A 125 18.19 -25.38 7.90
C ALA A 125 18.85 -26.13 9.07
N GLY A 126 19.16 -25.43 10.16
CA GLY A 126 19.68 -25.99 11.41
C GLY A 126 18.62 -26.66 12.29
N GLY A 127 17.35 -26.69 11.85
CA GLY A 127 16.26 -27.30 12.60
C GLY A 127 15.64 -26.38 13.65
N GLU A 128 15.58 -25.07 13.38
CA GLU A 128 14.88 -24.08 14.21
C GLU A 128 13.53 -24.61 14.69
N GLN A 129 13.32 -24.52 16.01
CA GLN A 129 12.08 -24.97 16.62
C GLN A 129 11.01 -23.90 16.42
N LEU A 130 9.88 -24.27 15.84
CA LEU A 130 8.76 -23.38 15.63
C LEU A 130 7.76 -23.51 16.77
N ALA A 131 7.24 -22.38 17.25
CA ALA A 131 6.14 -22.31 18.20
C ALA A 131 4.82 -22.74 17.54
N LEU A 132 4.59 -24.04 17.41
CA LEU A 132 3.45 -24.62 16.68
C LEU A 132 2.37 -25.18 17.59
N ILE A 133 2.72 -25.56 18.81
CA ILE A 133 1.80 -26.27 19.71
C ILE A 133 1.26 -25.28 20.74
N PRO A 134 -0.06 -25.08 20.82
CA PRO A 134 -0.63 -24.22 21.85
C PRO A 134 -0.32 -24.80 23.23
N GLY A 135 0.24 -23.97 24.11
CA GLY A 135 0.42 -24.33 25.52
C GLY A 135 -0.90 -24.31 26.28
N GLU A 136 -0.85 -24.53 27.59
CA GLU A 136 -2.02 -24.29 28.46
C GLU A 136 -2.52 -22.84 28.31
N PRO A 137 -3.82 -22.58 28.52
CA PRO A 137 -4.39 -21.23 28.41
C PRO A 137 -3.58 -20.19 29.22
N GLY A 138 -3.05 -19.17 28.55
CA GLY A 138 -2.22 -18.11 29.16
C GLY A 138 -0.72 -18.40 29.19
N LYS A 139 -0.25 -19.57 28.75
CA LYS A 139 1.17 -19.89 28.58
C LYS A 139 1.64 -19.71 27.13
N THR A 140 2.94 -19.55 26.95
CA THR A 140 3.57 -19.45 25.62
C THR A 140 3.39 -20.74 24.82
N PHE A 141 3.32 -20.61 23.50
CA PHE A 141 3.35 -21.76 22.59
C PHE A 141 4.61 -22.59 22.82
N LEU A 142 4.46 -23.91 22.74
CA LEU A 142 5.56 -24.85 22.85
C LEU A 142 6.28 -24.95 21.50
N ASN A 143 7.60 -24.89 21.58
CA ASN A 143 8.48 -24.97 20.42
C ASN A 143 8.69 -26.43 20.02
N VAL A 144 8.65 -26.72 18.72
CA VAL A 144 8.96 -28.05 18.19
C VAL A 144 9.71 -27.91 16.87
N GLY A 145 10.78 -28.67 16.71
CA GLY A 145 11.61 -28.77 15.51
C GLY A 145 11.97 -30.22 15.23
N LEU A 146 12.79 -30.46 14.21
CA LEU A 146 13.20 -31.82 13.82
C LEU A 146 14.13 -32.48 14.84
N SER A 147 14.98 -31.69 15.50
CA SER A 147 16.05 -32.16 16.39
C SER A 147 15.80 -31.86 17.87
N GLY A 148 14.73 -31.13 18.21
CA GLY A 148 14.41 -30.78 19.58
C GLY A 148 13.06 -30.09 19.72
N GLY A 149 12.65 -29.83 20.95
CA GLY A 149 11.40 -29.15 21.27
C GLY A 149 11.23 -28.96 22.77
N SER A 150 10.16 -28.30 23.15
CA SER A 150 9.75 -28.19 24.56
C SER A 150 9.36 -29.58 25.10
N PRO A 151 9.52 -29.83 26.41
CA PRO A 151 9.08 -31.08 27.02
C PRO A 151 7.60 -31.38 26.70
N GLY A 152 7.29 -32.65 26.39
CA GLY A 152 5.93 -33.08 26.02
C GLY A 152 5.60 -33.00 24.52
N THR A 153 6.51 -32.47 23.69
CA THR A 153 6.29 -32.34 22.23
C THR A 153 6.82 -33.52 21.40
N GLU A 154 7.29 -34.60 22.06
CA GLU A 154 7.97 -35.74 21.42
C GLU A 154 7.14 -36.46 20.35
N GLN A 155 5.82 -36.59 20.56
CA GLN A 155 4.92 -37.21 19.58
C GLN A 155 4.79 -36.33 18.32
N VAL A 156 4.70 -35.01 18.50
CA VAL A 156 4.65 -34.07 17.37
C VAL A 156 5.98 -34.03 16.64
N ARG A 157 7.11 -34.06 17.36
CA ARG A 157 8.44 -34.17 16.77
C ARG A 157 8.55 -35.43 15.89
N THR A 158 8.09 -36.57 16.39
CA THR A 158 8.10 -37.83 15.63
C THR A 158 7.22 -37.74 14.37
N ALA A 159 6.02 -37.17 14.49
CA ALA A 159 5.14 -36.94 13.34
C ALA A 159 5.76 -35.94 12.32
N LEU A 160 6.44 -34.91 12.80
CA LEU A 160 7.13 -33.92 11.97
C LEU A 160 8.32 -34.53 11.23
N GLN A 161 9.07 -35.43 11.88
CA GLN A 161 10.13 -36.21 11.23
C GLN A 161 9.56 -37.13 10.14
N ALA A 162 8.44 -37.81 10.40
CA ALA A 162 7.75 -38.61 9.39
C ALA A 162 7.27 -37.76 8.20
N PHE A 163 6.76 -36.55 8.47
CA PHE A 163 6.41 -35.59 7.44
C PHE A 163 7.62 -35.12 6.62
N ALA A 164 8.75 -34.84 7.27
CA ALA A 164 10.00 -34.48 6.60
C ALA A 164 10.49 -35.60 5.66
N THR A 165 10.43 -36.84 6.11
CA THR A 165 10.77 -38.01 5.27
C THR A 165 9.82 -38.10 4.08
N ALA A 166 8.50 -38.06 4.30
CA ALA A 166 7.52 -38.09 3.21
C ALA A 166 7.72 -36.93 2.21
N TYR A 167 8.11 -35.75 2.70
CA TYR A 167 8.40 -34.57 1.87
C TYR A 167 9.66 -34.71 1.02
N THR A 168 10.71 -35.31 1.57
CA THR A 168 11.97 -35.49 0.84
C THR A 168 11.95 -36.68 -0.12
N THR A 169 11.14 -37.72 0.16
CA THR A 169 11.06 -38.94 -0.66
C THR A 169 9.83 -38.97 -1.60
N ASN A 170 9.09 -37.87 -1.75
CA ASN A 170 7.83 -37.81 -2.50
C ASN A 170 6.78 -38.87 -2.06
N GLY A 171 6.68 -39.12 -0.76
CA GLY A 171 5.68 -40.00 -0.16
C GLY A 171 4.28 -39.38 -0.04
N ASN A 172 3.36 -40.06 0.65
CA ASN A 172 2.00 -39.54 0.85
C ASN A 172 1.98 -38.39 1.89
N LEU A 173 2.00 -37.15 1.38
CA LEU A 173 2.00 -35.94 2.21
C LEU A 173 0.70 -35.72 2.98
N ASN A 174 -0.44 -36.16 2.45
CA ASN A 174 -1.74 -35.93 3.10
C ASN A 174 -1.85 -36.71 4.40
N ASP A 175 -1.42 -37.98 4.39
CA ASP A 175 -1.44 -38.84 5.58
C ASP A 175 -0.46 -38.34 6.65
N ALA A 176 0.75 -37.96 6.21
CA ALA A 176 1.76 -37.41 7.11
C ALA A 176 1.31 -36.08 7.73
N ALA A 177 0.70 -35.18 6.94
CA ALA A 177 0.12 -33.93 7.45
C ALA A 177 -1.03 -34.18 8.42
N ALA A 178 -1.90 -35.14 8.12
CA ALA A 178 -3.00 -35.53 9.02
C ALA A 178 -2.48 -36.13 10.33
N GLN A 179 -1.35 -36.84 10.30
CA GLN A 179 -0.68 -37.34 11.50
C GLN A 179 -0.12 -36.20 12.35
N VAL A 180 0.60 -35.25 11.75
CA VAL A 180 1.10 -34.05 12.46
C VAL A 180 -0.04 -33.29 13.13
N ARG A 181 -1.14 -33.06 12.41
CA ARG A 181 -2.32 -32.38 12.95
C ARG A 181 -2.91 -33.11 14.14
N ARG A 182 -3.14 -34.43 14.03
CA ARG A 182 -3.66 -35.25 15.14
C ARG A 182 -2.75 -35.22 16.36
N SER A 183 -1.42 -35.25 16.15
CA SER A 183 -0.46 -35.15 17.25
C SER A 183 -0.50 -33.77 17.93
N ILE A 184 -0.63 -32.68 17.17
CA ILE A 184 -0.77 -31.33 17.76
C ILE A 184 -2.07 -31.23 18.56
N ASP A 185 -3.19 -31.67 17.98
CA ASP A 185 -4.52 -31.62 18.60
C ASP A 185 -4.61 -32.47 19.89
N SER A 186 -3.71 -33.46 20.06
CA SER A 186 -3.63 -34.31 21.25
C SER A 186 -2.94 -33.65 22.45
N ILE A 187 -2.10 -32.64 22.21
CA ILE A 187 -1.34 -31.94 23.28
C ILE A 187 -2.12 -30.73 23.80
N GLY A 188 -2.73 -29.97 22.89
CA GLY A 188 -3.43 -28.75 23.26
C GLY A 188 -4.35 -28.27 22.15
N LYS A 189 -5.49 -27.70 22.54
CA LYS A 189 -6.40 -27.00 21.61
C LYS A 189 -6.19 -25.51 21.73
N LEU A 190 -6.25 -24.81 20.61
CA LEU A 190 -6.27 -23.35 20.61
C LEU A 190 -7.46 -22.85 21.44
N PRO A 191 -7.25 -21.86 22.33
CA PRO A 191 -8.35 -21.12 22.96
C PRO A 191 -9.36 -20.66 21.91
N ALA A 192 -10.64 -20.61 22.28
CA ALA A 192 -11.72 -20.25 21.34
C ALA A 192 -11.49 -18.91 20.62
N LYS A 193 -10.88 -17.93 21.32
CA LYS A 193 -10.51 -16.62 20.72
C LYS A 193 -9.49 -16.79 19.59
N GLU A 194 -8.43 -17.57 19.81
CA GLU A 194 -7.35 -17.79 18.84
C GLU A 194 -7.83 -18.67 17.68
N ALA A 195 -8.64 -19.70 17.96
CA ALA A 195 -9.27 -20.51 16.93
C ALA A 195 -10.17 -19.68 16.00
N ARG A 196 -10.93 -18.72 16.57
CA ARG A 196 -11.74 -17.77 15.80
C ARG A 196 -10.86 -16.85 14.95
N ALA A 197 -9.77 -16.32 15.50
CA ALA A 197 -8.84 -15.47 14.76
C ALA A 197 -8.23 -16.21 13.56
N VAL A 198 -7.78 -17.45 13.75
CA VAL A 198 -7.26 -18.30 12.66
C VAL A 198 -8.34 -18.57 11.61
N SER A 199 -9.58 -18.86 12.02
CA SER A 199 -10.69 -19.10 11.09
C SER A 199 -11.02 -17.86 10.26
N LEU A 200 -11.00 -16.67 10.88
CA LEU A 200 -11.21 -15.40 10.18
C LEU A 200 -10.09 -15.11 9.18
N GLU A 201 -8.83 -15.41 9.53
CA GLU A 201 -7.68 -15.23 8.65
C GLU A 201 -7.73 -16.19 7.45
N LEU A 202 -8.12 -17.46 7.66
CA LEU A 202 -8.35 -18.41 6.58
C LEU A 202 -9.48 -17.97 5.64
N PHE A 203 -10.58 -17.45 6.18
CA PHE A 203 -11.66 -16.90 5.38
C PHE A 203 -11.20 -15.66 4.59
N TYR A 204 -10.48 -14.75 5.24
CA TYR A 204 -9.94 -13.55 4.60
C TYR A 204 -9.01 -13.88 3.41
N ASP A 205 -8.11 -14.86 3.59
CA ASP A 205 -7.17 -15.27 2.55
C ASP A 205 -7.85 -16.04 1.41
N SER A 206 -8.83 -16.90 1.71
CA SER A 206 -9.55 -17.69 0.72
C SER A 206 -10.58 -16.87 -0.08
N HIS A 207 -11.37 -16.02 0.59
CA HIS A 207 -12.34 -15.13 -0.05
C HIS A 207 -11.66 -14.01 -0.85
N ASN A 208 -10.51 -13.52 -0.36
CA ASN A 208 -9.73 -12.44 -0.96
C ASN A 208 -10.61 -11.23 -1.33
N PRO A 209 -11.12 -10.49 -0.31
CA PRO A 209 -12.08 -9.40 -0.52
C PRO A 209 -11.54 -8.31 -1.46
N TRP A 210 -10.22 -8.07 -1.46
CA TRP A 210 -9.60 -7.06 -2.33
C TRP A 210 -9.74 -7.39 -3.81
N ARG A 211 -9.59 -8.66 -4.19
CA ARG A 211 -9.76 -9.06 -5.59
C ARG A 211 -11.22 -8.90 -6.03
N MET A 212 -12.17 -9.18 -5.14
CA MET A 212 -13.59 -8.92 -5.40
C MET A 212 -13.87 -7.42 -5.53
N THR A 213 -13.29 -6.59 -4.65
CA THR A 213 -13.37 -5.13 -4.75
C THR A 213 -12.82 -4.60 -6.08
N GLU A 214 -11.66 -5.11 -6.53
CA GLU A 214 -11.06 -4.76 -7.84
C GLU A 214 -12.02 -5.08 -9.00
N TYR A 215 -12.60 -6.28 -9.01
CA TYR A 215 -13.53 -6.70 -10.06
C TYR A 215 -14.81 -5.87 -10.06
N LEU A 216 -15.40 -5.63 -8.89
CA LEU A 216 -16.67 -4.92 -8.77
C LEU A 216 -16.55 -3.43 -9.09
N TYR A 217 -15.51 -2.76 -8.60
CA TYR A 217 -15.24 -1.36 -8.97
C TYR A 217 -14.78 -1.23 -10.41
N GLY A 218 -13.96 -2.15 -10.93
CA GLY A 218 -13.58 -2.19 -12.34
C GLY A 218 -14.80 -2.34 -13.25
N LEU A 219 -15.69 -3.28 -12.93
CA LEU A 219 -16.96 -3.46 -13.63
C LEU A 219 -17.82 -2.20 -13.56
N ALA A 220 -17.95 -1.57 -12.39
CA ALA A 220 -18.72 -0.34 -12.23
C ALA A 220 -18.20 0.79 -13.14
N ILE A 221 -16.88 0.99 -13.23
CA ILE A 221 -16.27 2.01 -14.11
C ILE A 221 -16.56 1.71 -15.58
N ILE A 222 -16.41 0.46 -16.01
CA ILE A 222 -16.71 0.04 -17.39
C ILE A 222 -18.18 0.30 -17.70
N LEU A 223 -19.10 -0.07 -16.81
CA LEU A 223 -20.53 0.15 -16.98
C LEU A 223 -20.89 1.64 -17.02
N PHE A 224 -20.29 2.46 -16.16
CA PHE A 224 -20.44 3.93 -16.24
C PHE A 224 -19.94 4.47 -17.57
N GLY A 225 -18.79 4.01 -18.06
CA GLY A 225 -18.24 4.40 -19.36
C GLY A 225 -19.17 4.01 -20.52
N LEU A 226 -19.60 2.75 -20.58
CA LEU A 226 -20.51 2.24 -21.60
C LEU A 226 -21.87 2.94 -21.58
N SER A 227 -22.36 3.36 -20.40
CA SER A 227 -23.61 4.12 -20.26
C SER A 227 -23.61 5.47 -20.99
N THR A 228 -22.43 6.01 -21.31
CA THR A 228 -22.29 7.22 -22.12
C THR A 228 -22.47 6.97 -23.62
N LEU A 229 -22.34 5.72 -24.07
CA LEU A 229 -22.41 5.31 -25.46
C LEU A 229 -23.77 4.68 -25.80
N CYS A 230 -24.28 3.78 -24.95
CA CYS A 230 -25.53 3.06 -25.17
C CYS A 230 -26.26 2.74 -23.86
N LEU A 231 -27.52 2.27 -23.95
CA LEU A 231 -28.28 1.65 -22.84
C LEU A 231 -28.16 2.39 -21.48
N ARG A 232 -28.25 3.73 -21.52
CA ARG A 232 -27.86 4.61 -20.41
C ARG A 232 -28.48 4.23 -19.06
N LYS A 233 -29.81 4.10 -18.99
CA LYS A 233 -30.52 3.80 -17.73
C LYS A 233 -30.14 2.43 -17.14
N PRO A 234 -30.27 1.29 -17.86
CA PRO A 234 -29.95 -0.01 -17.30
C PRO A 234 -28.46 -0.15 -16.95
N LEU A 235 -27.55 0.41 -17.76
CA LEU A 235 -26.12 0.34 -17.45
C LEU A 235 -25.73 1.17 -16.21
N ILE A 236 -26.34 2.33 -16.00
CA ILE A 236 -26.15 3.10 -14.75
C ILE A 236 -26.66 2.32 -13.54
N THR A 237 -27.83 1.69 -13.64
CA THR A 237 -28.36 0.86 -12.55
C THR A 237 -27.41 -0.30 -12.22
N LEU A 238 -26.91 -1.02 -13.23
CA LEU A 238 -25.93 -2.09 -13.03
C LEU A 238 -24.61 -1.55 -12.45
N ALA A 239 -24.15 -0.38 -12.88
CA ALA A 239 -22.96 0.26 -12.32
C ALA A 239 -23.12 0.60 -10.83
N ILE A 240 -24.30 1.07 -10.43
CA ILE A 240 -24.62 1.35 -9.02
C ILE A 240 -24.66 0.06 -8.21
N ILE A 241 -25.27 -1.01 -8.73
CA ILE A 241 -25.32 -2.32 -8.07
C ILE A 241 -23.90 -2.88 -7.89
N ALA A 242 -23.08 -2.84 -8.94
CA ALA A 242 -21.68 -3.26 -8.88
C ALA A 242 -20.88 -2.42 -7.87
N THR A 243 -21.13 -1.10 -7.83
CA THR A 243 -20.53 -0.20 -6.84
C THR A 243 -20.94 -0.56 -5.41
N ALA A 244 -22.22 -0.85 -5.17
CA ALA A 244 -22.71 -1.26 -3.86
C ALA A 244 -22.08 -2.58 -3.41
N GLY A 245 -21.99 -3.58 -4.30
CA GLY A 245 -21.26 -4.82 -4.03
C GLY A 245 -19.79 -4.55 -3.70
N GLY A 246 -19.12 -3.69 -4.49
CA GLY A 246 -17.72 -3.32 -4.25
C GLY A 246 -17.52 -2.63 -2.89
N VAL A 247 -18.44 -1.76 -2.47
CA VAL A 247 -18.42 -1.13 -1.13
C VAL A 247 -18.60 -2.16 -0.01
N ILE A 248 -19.49 -3.13 -0.20
CA ILE A 248 -19.68 -4.22 0.77
C ILE A 248 -18.39 -5.03 0.91
N GLU A 249 -17.77 -5.44 -0.20
CA GLU A 249 -16.49 -6.17 -0.18
C GLU A 249 -15.35 -5.35 0.43
N HIS A 250 -15.29 -4.04 0.14
CA HIS A 250 -14.28 -3.15 0.70
C HIS A 250 -14.45 -3.02 2.23
N MET A 251 -15.68 -2.83 2.72
CA MET A 251 -15.99 -2.79 4.14
C MET A 251 -15.73 -4.15 4.80
N LEU A 252 -16.05 -5.27 4.14
CA LEU A 252 -15.76 -6.61 4.61
C LEU A 252 -14.25 -6.82 4.77
N GLY A 253 -13.45 -6.44 3.77
CA GLY A 253 -12.00 -6.57 3.82
C GLY A 253 -11.37 -5.75 4.95
N ILE A 254 -11.83 -4.51 5.16
CA ILE A 254 -11.41 -3.66 6.28
C ILE A 254 -11.89 -4.22 7.62
N GLY A 255 -13.14 -4.68 7.70
CA GLY A 255 -13.73 -5.24 8.93
C GLY A 255 -13.04 -6.53 9.39
N LEU A 256 -12.76 -7.45 8.45
CA LEU A 256 -11.99 -8.66 8.71
C LEU A 256 -10.58 -8.32 9.19
N ARG A 257 -9.93 -7.32 8.57
CA ARG A 257 -8.62 -6.82 9.00
C ARG A 257 -8.63 -6.32 10.44
N ILE A 258 -9.62 -5.51 10.81
CA ILE A 258 -9.76 -5.01 12.18
C ILE A 258 -9.98 -6.18 13.15
N ALA A 259 -10.84 -7.14 12.79
CA ALA A 259 -11.14 -8.30 13.62
C ALA A 259 -9.95 -9.27 13.79
N ILE A 260 -9.05 -9.35 12.81
CA ILE A 260 -7.84 -10.19 12.87
C ILE A 260 -6.71 -9.49 13.65
N LEU A 261 -6.55 -8.17 13.44
CA LEU A 261 -5.42 -7.41 13.97
C LEU A 261 -5.70 -6.71 15.30
N ASP A 262 -6.95 -6.71 15.78
CA ASP A 262 -7.41 -6.00 17.00
C ASP A 262 -7.03 -4.50 17.00
N ARG A 263 -7.01 -3.86 15.83
CA ARG A 263 -6.59 -2.45 15.64
C ARG A 263 -7.13 -1.81 14.37
N ALA A 264 -7.04 -0.48 14.29
CA ALA A 264 -7.42 0.27 13.10
C ALA A 264 -6.49 -0.03 11.89
N PRO A 265 -7.04 -0.13 10.66
CA PRO A 265 -6.31 -0.60 9.49
C PRO A 265 -5.66 0.58 8.74
N VAL A 266 -4.74 1.30 9.39
CA VAL A 266 -3.99 2.42 8.77
C VAL A 266 -2.52 2.50 9.18
N SER A 267 -1.96 1.39 9.62
CA SER A 267 -0.60 1.41 10.18
C SER A 267 0.54 1.30 9.19
N ASN A 268 0.23 0.84 7.99
CA ASN A 268 1.19 0.64 6.92
C ASN A 268 0.60 1.18 5.61
N THR A 269 1.46 1.32 4.60
CA THR A 269 1.08 1.88 3.30
C THR A 269 -0.07 1.10 2.65
N PHE A 270 -0.11 -0.23 2.79
CA PHE A 270 -1.18 -1.06 2.25
C PHE A 270 -2.53 -0.70 2.86
N GLU A 271 -2.60 -0.72 4.19
CA GLU A 271 -3.77 -0.35 4.99
C GLU A 271 -4.22 1.10 4.77
N ALA A 272 -3.27 2.04 4.71
CA ALA A 272 -3.55 3.45 4.45
C ALA A 272 -4.18 3.66 3.07
N LEU A 273 -3.71 2.98 2.02
CA LEU A 273 -4.30 3.05 0.68
C LEU A 273 -5.73 2.48 0.68
N LEU A 274 -5.99 1.38 1.38
CA LEU A 274 -7.34 0.82 1.48
C LEU A 274 -8.30 1.80 2.18
N TRP A 275 -7.87 2.40 3.29
CA TRP A 275 -8.63 3.43 3.98
C TRP A 275 -8.89 4.66 3.09
N MET A 276 -7.86 5.12 2.37
CA MET A 276 -7.96 6.21 1.40
C MET A 276 -9.03 5.92 0.33
N GLY A 277 -9.06 4.69 -0.19
CA GLY A 277 -10.07 4.23 -1.15
C GLY A 277 -11.48 4.20 -0.57
N LEU A 278 -11.64 3.71 0.67
CA LEU A 278 -12.93 3.68 1.36
C LEU A 278 -13.48 5.10 1.58
N VAL A 279 -12.62 6.04 2.00
CA VAL A 279 -12.99 7.45 2.13
C VAL A 279 -13.36 8.05 0.77
N GLY A 280 -12.61 7.73 -0.28
CA GLY A 280 -12.88 8.18 -1.65
C GLY A 280 -14.27 7.79 -2.14
N ILE A 281 -14.65 6.52 -1.99
CA ILE A 281 -15.99 6.06 -2.38
C ILE A 281 -17.09 6.63 -1.46
N ALA A 282 -16.84 6.76 -0.16
CA ALA A 282 -17.79 7.37 0.77
C ALA A 282 -18.09 8.83 0.40
N VAL A 283 -17.06 9.62 0.08
CA VAL A 283 -17.21 11.00 -0.40
C VAL A 283 -17.98 11.05 -1.72
N GLY A 284 -17.66 10.15 -2.66
CA GLY A 284 -18.39 10.05 -3.92
C GLY A 284 -19.88 9.71 -3.74
N LEU A 285 -20.20 8.78 -2.84
CA LEU A 285 -21.57 8.39 -2.50
C LEU A 285 -22.33 9.54 -1.81
N ILE A 286 -21.75 10.15 -0.79
CA ILE A 286 -22.35 11.29 -0.08
C ILE A 286 -22.60 12.42 -1.08
N ALA A 287 -21.62 12.75 -1.91
CA ALA A 287 -21.77 13.77 -2.94
C ALA A 287 -22.88 13.44 -3.95
N GLN A 288 -23.04 12.18 -4.33
CA GLN A 288 -24.10 11.71 -5.23
C GLN A 288 -25.50 11.81 -4.59
N ILE A 289 -25.62 11.52 -3.29
CA ILE A 289 -26.87 11.62 -2.54
C ILE A 289 -27.28 13.09 -2.39
N LEU A 290 -26.33 13.95 -2.02
CA LEU A 290 -26.57 15.38 -1.83
C LEU A 290 -26.82 16.11 -3.16
N ASN A 291 -26.18 15.65 -4.24
CA ASN A 291 -26.29 16.27 -5.56
C ASN A 291 -26.72 15.21 -6.59
N LYS A 292 -28.03 15.12 -6.85
CA LYS A 292 -28.65 14.12 -7.73
C LYS A 292 -28.21 14.19 -9.20
N GLY A 293 -27.51 15.24 -9.61
CA GLY A 293 -26.93 15.40 -10.96
C GLY A 293 -25.41 15.55 -10.91
N GLY A 294 -24.67 14.59 -11.47
CA GLY A 294 -23.21 14.68 -11.60
C GLY A 294 -22.53 13.32 -11.73
N TYR A 295 -21.22 13.35 -11.98
CA TYR A 295 -20.35 12.17 -12.09
C TYR A 295 -19.61 11.90 -10.76
N TYR A 296 -20.25 12.21 -9.63
CA TYR A 296 -19.60 12.19 -8.31
C TYR A 296 -19.33 10.78 -7.82
N LEU A 297 -20.30 9.89 -8.00
CA LEU A 297 -20.11 8.48 -7.70
C LEU A 297 -18.99 7.88 -8.56
N PHE A 298 -18.94 8.23 -9.84
CA PHE A 298 -17.86 7.79 -10.74
C PHE A 298 -16.48 8.21 -10.22
N GLY A 299 -16.31 9.47 -9.81
CA GLY A 299 -15.06 9.94 -9.22
C GLY A 299 -14.66 9.16 -7.95
N GLY A 300 -15.63 8.85 -7.07
CA GLY A 300 -15.40 8.04 -5.88
C GLY A 300 -15.01 6.59 -6.20
N VAL A 301 -15.67 5.96 -7.19
CA VAL A 301 -15.35 4.58 -7.62
C VAL A 301 -13.96 4.54 -8.25
N CYS A 302 -13.60 5.51 -9.08
CA CYS A 302 -12.24 5.61 -9.63
C CYS A 302 -11.20 5.79 -8.53
N ALA A 303 -11.47 6.62 -7.50
CA ALA A 303 -10.57 6.80 -6.37
C ALA A 303 -10.37 5.50 -5.59
N ALA A 304 -11.47 4.78 -5.34
CA ALA A 304 -11.42 3.52 -4.61
C ALA A 304 -10.72 2.42 -5.40
N LEU A 305 -11.00 2.26 -6.70
CA LEU A 305 -10.29 1.30 -7.54
C LEU A 305 -8.80 1.61 -7.62
N ALA A 306 -8.42 2.86 -7.89
CA ALA A 306 -7.02 3.27 -7.94
C ALA A 306 -6.32 2.91 -6.63
N SER A 307 -6.94 3.25 -5.50
CA SER A 307 -6.39 2.97 -4.17
C SER A 307 -6.18 1.48 -3.92
N VAL A 308 -7.16 0.62 -4.25
CA VAL A 308 -7.05 -0.84 -4.06
C VAL A 308 -6.01 -1.44 -5.01
N LEU A 309 -5.93 -0.99 -6.27
CA LEU A 309 -4.90 -1.44 -7.21
C LEU A 309 -3.49 -1.04 -6.76
N PHE A 310 -3.30 0.19 -6.28
CA PHE A 310 -2.03 0.63 -5.71
C PHE A 310 -1.70 -0.14 -4.43
N ALA A 311 -2.68 -0.40 -3.56
CA ALA A 311 -2.50 -1.26 -2.39
C ALA A 311 -2.04 -2.66 -2.82
N ALA A 312 -2.65 -3.22 -3.87
CA ALA A 312 -2.23 -4.48 -4.44
C ALA A 312 -0.80 -4.44 -4.98
N MET A 313 -0.20 -3.28 -5.29
CA MET A 313 1.21 -3.14 -5.69
C MET A 313 2.19 -2.99 -4.52
N VAL A 314 1.72 -2.62 -3.32
CA VAL A 314 2.58 -2.45 -2.12
C VAL A 314 3.30 -3.76 -1.79
N PRO A 315 4.61 -3.73 -1.48
CA PRO A 315 5.39 -4.90 -1.10
C PRO A 315 4.77 -5.68 0.05
N LEU A 316 4.92 -7.01 0.05
CA LEU A 316 4.39 -7.87 1.10
C LEU A 316 4.98 -7.58 2.49
N THR A 317 6.23 -7.11 2.57
CA THR A 317 6.87 -6.68 3.83
C THR A 317 6.01 -5.63 4.54
N ASP A 318 5.59 -4.58 3.81
CA ASP A 318 4.73 -3.52 4.34
C ASP A 318 3.32 -4.01 4.71
N ARG A 319 2.85 -5.17 4.21
CA ARG A 319 1.51 -5.70 4.55
C ARG A 319 1.45 -6.44 5.88
N THR A 320 2.59 -6.89 6.40
CA THR A 320 2.66 -7.81 7.55
C THR A 320 3.60 -7.36 8.67
N ASN A 321 4.14 -6.14 8.59
CA ASN A 321 5.09 -5.62 9.57
C ASN A 321 4.49 -5.52 10.98
N SER A 322 5.29 -5.89 11.98
CA SER A 322 5.02 -5.57 13.38
C SER A 322 5.11 -4.06 13.58
N LEU A 323 4.10 -3.48 14.21
CA LEU A 323 4.05 -2.05 14.48
C LEU A 323 5.30 -1.59 15.23
N PRO A 324 5.99 -0.53 14.75
CA PRO A 324 6.90 0.25 15.58
C PRO A 324 6.26 0.57 16.93
N ALA A 325 7.05 0.64 18.00
CA ALA A 325 6.54 0.80 19.36
C ALA A 325 5.57 2.00 19.52
N VAL A 326 5.83 3.10 18.82
CA VAL A 326 4.98 4.31 18.78
C VAL A 326 3.61 4.05 18.14
N LEU A 327 3.51 3.10 17.21
CA LEU A 327 2.27 2.70 16.56
C LEU A 327 1.48 1.65 17.36
N ARG A 328 1.98 1.21 18.52
CA ARG A 328 1.27 0.25 19.40
C ARG A 328 0.15 0.91 20.20
N SER A 329 0.24 2.22 20.50
CA SER A 329 -0.87 2.96 21.08
C SER A 329 -1.90 3.26 19.99
N ASN A 330 -2.98 2.45 19.95
CA ASN A 330 -4.06 2.61 18.98
C ASN A 330 -4.73 3.99 18.99
N TYR A 331 -4.57 4.76 20.07
CA TYR A 331 -5.18 6.09 20.22
C TYR A 331 -4.80 7.05 19.08
N TRP A 332 -3.50 7.36 18.94
CA TRP A 332 -3.01 8.29 17.91
C TRP A 332 -3.17 7.74 16.48
N LEU A 333 -3.05 6.42 16.32
CA LEU A 333 -3.33 5.75 15.05
C LEU A 333 -4.77 6.02 14.58
N ILE A 334 -5.74 6.01 15.50
CA ILE A 334 -7.14 6.28 15.19
C ILE A 334 -7.35 7.77 14.89
N ILE A 335 -6.90 8.69 15.76
CA ILE A 335 -7.31 10.09 15.63
C ILE A 335 -6.50 10.85 14.58
N HIS A 336 -5.18 10.68 14.54
CA HIS A 336 -4.30 11.40 13.61
C HIS A 336 -4.27 10.71 12.25
N VAL A 337 -3.91 9.41 12.22
CA VAL A 337 -3.62 8.73 10.95
C VAL A 337 -4.89 8.53 10.12
N LEU A 338 -6.04 8.18 10.71
CA LEU A 338 -7.29 8.12 9.95
C LEU A 338 -7.67 9.48 9.37
N THR A 339 -7.51 10.56 10.13
CA THR A 339 -7.83 11.93 9.69
C THR A 339 -6.93 12.39 8.54
N ILE A 340 -5.62 12.25 8.67
CA ILE A 340 -4.68 12.69 7.63
C ILE A 340 -4.84 11.85 6.36
N VAL A 341 -5.02 10.53 6.46
CA VAL A 341 -5.21 9.66 5.28
C VAL A 341 -6.59 9.85 4.66
N ALA A 342 -7.62 10.16 5.45
CA ALA A 342 -8.92 10.57 4.91
C ALA A 342 -8.81 11.84 4.05
N SER A 343 -7.96 12.79 4.45
CA SER A 343 -7.66 13.97 3.62
C SER A 343 -7.13 13.58 2.25
N TYR A 344 -6.18 12.63 2.18
CA TYR A 344 -5.61 12.15 0.93
C TYR A 344 -6.68 11.48 0.04
N GLY A 345 -7.63 10.76 0.63
CA GLY A 345 -8.74 10.14 -0.09
C GLY A 345 -9.69 11.17 -0.71
N VAL A 346 -10.04 12.22 0.04
CA VAL A 346 -10.85 13.34 -0.47
C VAL A 346 -10.11 14.09 -1.58
N LEU A 347 -8.81 14.35 -1.40
CA LEU A 347 -7.98 15.05 -2.38
C LEU A 347 -7.75 14.22 -3.65
N LEU A 348 -7.66 12.88 -3.54
CA LEU A 348 -7.66 11.98 -4.70
C LEU A 348 -8.95 12.10 -5.51
N VAL A 349 -10.11 12.16 -4.84
CA VAL A 349 -11.40 12.41 -5.53
C VAL A 349 -11.36 13.75 -6.25
N SER A 350 -10.80 14.81 -5.64
CA SER A 350 -10.64 16.11 -6.30
C SER A 350 -9.78 16.05 -7.56
N ALA A 351 -8.66 15.32 -7.51
CA ALA A 351 -7.78 15.13 -8.66
C ALA A 351 -8.47 14.36 -9.78
N ILE A 352 -9.21 13.30 -9.45
CA ILE A 352 -9.95 12.51 -10.44
C ILE A 352 -11.05 13.35 -11.10
N LEU A 353 -11.79 14.16 -10.33
CA LEU A 353 -12.79 15.06 -10.91
C LEU A 353 -12.14 16.11 -11.84
N GLY A 354 -10.95 16.59 -11.47
CA GLY A 354 -10.11 17.43 -12.33
C GLY A 354 -9.72 16.73 -13.64
N HIS A 355 -9.28 15.47 -13.57
CA HIS A 355 -9.00 14.65 -14.75
C HIS A 355 -10.22 14.48 -15.65
N VAL A 356 -11.38 14.14 -15.08
CA VAL A 356 -12.62 13.95 -15.84
C VAL A 356 -13.02 15.24 -16.56
N TYR A 357 -12.90 16.40 -15.89
CA TYR A 357 -13.16 17.69 -16.50
C TYR A 357 -12.19 17.99 -17.65
N LEU A 358 -10.88 17.87 -17.42
CA LEU A 358 -9.86 18.16 -18.44
C LEU A 358 -9.96 17.21 -19.64
N ALA A 359 -10.19 15.92 -19.41
CA ALA A 359 -10.36 14.96 -20.48
C ALA A 359 -11.60 15.28 -21.32
N ARG A 360 -12.76 15.47 -20.69
CA ARG A 360 -14.04 15.62 -21.40
C ARG A 360 -14.22 17.00 -22.03
N GLU A 361 -13.96 18.06 -21.26
CA GLU A 361 -14.28 19.44 -21.62
C GLU A 361 -13.11 20.16 -22.32
N VAL A 362 -11.90 19.58 -22.32
CA VAL A 362 -10.73 20.17 -22.99
C VAL A 362 -10.20 19.24 -24.08
N LEU A 363 -9.74 18.04 -23.73
CA LEU A 363 -9.09 17.13 -24.70
C LEU A 363 -10.08 16.62 -25.75
N PHE A 364 -11.19 16.05 -25.30
CA PHE A 364 -12.21 15.43 -26.16
C PHE A 364 -13.38 16.37 -26.48
N ALA A 365 -13.24 17.66 -26.19
CA ALA A 365 -14.23 18.66 -26.56
C ALA A 365 -14.45 18.63 -28.08
N LYS A 366 -15.66 18.22 -28.50
CA LYS A 366 -16.12 18.39 -29.88
C LYS A 366 -16.28 19.88 -30.14
N ARG A 367 -15.75 20.36 -31.26
CA ARG A 367 -15.81 21.77 -31.67
C ARG A 367 -17.27 22.14 -31.96
N ALA A 368 -18.02 22.55 -30.94
CA ALA A 368 -19.38 23.05 -31.08
C ALA A 368 -19.38 24.57 -30.93
N GLN A 369 -19.89 25.23 -31.98
CA GLN A 369 -20.16 26.65 -32.05
C GLN A 369 -21.27 27.01 -31.07
N THR A 370 -20.96 27.63 -29.94
CA THR A 370 -21.88 28.56 -29.29
C THR A 370 -21.10 29.49 -28.38
N ALA A 371 -21.22 30.79 -28.69
CA ALA A 371 -20.90 31.85 -27.76
C ALA A 371 -21.83 31.72 -26.55
N ALA A 372 -21.28 31.42 -25.38
CA ALA A 372 -22.00 31.54 -24.11
C ALA A 372 -21.20 32.45 -23.16
N PRO A 373 -21.87 33.28 -22.32
CA PRO A 373 -21.24 34.37 -21.59
C PRO A 373 -20.41 33.90 -20.39
N ALA A 374 -19.56 34.80 -19.88
CA ALA A 374 -18.64 34.62 -18.74
C ALA A 374 -19.33 34.14 -17.43
N PRO A 375 -18.59 33.48 -16.50
CA PRO A 375 -19.13 32.37 -15.71
C PRO A 375 -19.79 32.77 -14.38
N LYS A 376 -21.03 32.30 -14.18
CA LYS A 376 -21.48 31.75 -12.89
C LYS A 376 -20.98 30.30 -12.82
N LEU A 377 -20.40 29.85 -11.70
CA LEU A 377 -20.05 28.44 -11.38
C LEU A 377 -20.16 27.46 -12.60
N SER A 378 -19.25 27.57 -13.59
CA SER A 378 -19.60 27.19 -14.99
C SER A 378 -19.75 25.70 -15.24
N HIS A 379 -19.11 24.84 -14.44
CA HIS A 379 -19.22 23.39 -14.59
C HIS A 379 -19.44 22.67 -13.24
N PRO A 380 -20.42 21.75 -13.14
CA PRO A 380 -20.68 21.00 -11.89
C PRO A 380 -19.46 20.24 -11.35
N LEU A 381 -18.61 19.68 -12.23
CA LEU A 381 -17.37 19.01 -11.80
C LEU A 381 -16.39 19.97 -11.12
N ILE A 382 -16.33 21.23 -11.55
CA ILE A 382 -15.43 22.24 -10.96
C ILE A 382 -15.96 22.69 -9.61
N ALA A 383 -17.27 22.90 -9.50
CA ALA A 383 -17.92 23.19 -8.24
C ALA A 383 -17.62 22.11 -7.19
N GLN A 384 -17.71 20.84 -7.60
CA GLN A 384 -17.40 19.73 -6.71
C GLN A 384 -15.91 19.61 -6.41
N THR A 385 -15.04 19.77 -7.41
CA THR A 385 -13.58 19.77 -7.21
C THR A 385 -13.18 20.83 -6.19
N TYR A 386 -13.77 22.03 -6.27
CA TYR A 386 -13.55 23.09 -5.29
C TYR A 386 -14.00 22.69 -3.88
N ARG A 387 -15.20 22.11 -3.74
CA ARG A 387 -15.73 21.64 -2.45
C ARG A 387 -14.90 20.49 -1.86
N THR A 388 -14.46 19.54 -2.66
CA THR A 388 -13.63 18.43 -2.18
C THR A 388 -12.25 18.93 -1.77
N ILE A 389 -11.66 19.91 -2.47
CA ILE A 389 -10.42 20.56 -2.00
C ILE A 389 -10.63 21.24 -0.63
N GLN A 390 -11.76 21.91 -0.39
CA GLN A 390 -12.04 22.53 0.92
C GLN A 390 -12.11 21.49 2.04
N ILE A 391 -12.84 20.39 1.83
CA ILE A 391 -12.93 19.29 2.81
C ILE A 391 -11.56 18.64 3.01
N GLY A 392 -10.83 18.40 1.92
CA GLY A 392 -9.49 17.82 1.95
C GLY A 392 -8.51 18.68 2.72
N LEU A 393 -8.49 20.00 2.49
CA LEU A 393 -7.63 20.94 3.22
C LEU A 393 -7.98 21.00 4.70
N LEU A 394 -9.27 20.97 5.06
CA LEU A 394 -9.70 20.95 6.45
C LEU A 394 -9.15 19.72 7.18
N LEU A 395 -9.34 18.53 6.60
CA LEU A 395 -8.83 17.28 7.16
C LEU A 395 -7.30 17.22 7.16
N LEU A 396 -6.65 17.73 6.11
CA LEU A 396 -5.19 17.78 6.01
C LEU A 396 -4.60 18.66 7.12
N THR A 397 -5.20 19.83 7.35
CA THR A 397 -4.77 20.78 8.39
C THR A 397 -5.01 20.20 9.78
N ALA A 398 -6.23 19.69 10.05
CA ALA A 398 -6.56 19.04 11.32
C ALA A 398 -5.65 17.83 11.59
N GLY A 399 -5.44 16.98 10.58
CA GLY A 399 -4.54 15.84 10.65
C GLY A 399 -3.12 16.27 10.95
N THR A 400 -2.60 17.31 10.30
CA THR A 400 -1.23 17.80 10.53
C THR A 400 -1.04 18.33 11.96
N ILE A 401 -2.02 19.08 12.48
CA ILE A 401 -2.01 19.55 13.88
C ILE A 401 -2.03 18.36 14.84
N LEU A 402 -2.94 17.39 14.63
CA LEU A 402 -3.00 16.16 15.44
C LEU A 402 -1.69 15.37 15.39
N GLY A 403 -0.97 15.43 14.27
CA GLY A 403 0.35 14.82 14.12
C GLY A 403 1.40 15.50 14.98
N GLY A 404 1.39 16.83 15.04
CA GLY A 404 2.24 17.59 15.95
C GLY A 404 1.97 17.30 17.42
N VAL A 405 0.69 17.14 17.81
CA VAL A 405 0.34 16.75 19.19
C VAL A 405 0.86 15.34 19.49
N TRP A 406 0.71 14.40 18.56
CA TRP A 406 1.25 13.05 18.72
C TRP A 406 2.79 13.04 18.83
N ALA A 407 3.48 13.89 18.05
CA ALA A 407 4.93 14.05 18.15
C ALA A 407 5.35 14.60 19.53
N ALA A 408 4.58 15.53 20.09
CA ALA A 408 4.83 16.06 21.44
C ALA A 408 4.69 14.98 22.51
N ASP A 409 3.67 14.14 22.39
CA ASP A 409 3.43 13.00 23.29
C ASP A 409 4.51 11.91 23.16
N SER A 410 4.97 11.64 21.93
CA SER A 410 5.91 10.54 21.65
C SER A 410 7.38 10.91 21.88
N TRP A 411 7.77 12.15 21.58
CA TRP A 411 9.18 12.57 21.57
C TRP A 411 9.42 13.90 22.28
N GLY A 412 8.43 14.43 23.01
CA GLY A 412 8.57 15.67 23.79
C GLY A 412 8.63 16.96 22.96
N ARG A 413 8.40 16.91 21.64
CA ARG A 413 8.39 18.10 20.76
C ARG A 413 7.20 18.11 19.81
N PHE A 414 6.53 19.25 19.67
CA PHE A 414 5.39 19.41 18.76
C PHE A 414 5.78 19.44 17.28
N TRP A 415 6.96 19.98 16.97
CA TRP A 415 7.45 20.14 15.60
C TRP A 415 8.99 20.17 15.61
N GLY A 416 9.62 19.67 14.56
CA GLY A 416 11.07 19.52 14.42
C GLY A 416 11.59 19.69 13.00
N TRP A 417 10.76 20.18 12.06
CA TRP A 417 11.14 20.48 10.67
C TRP A 417 11.75 19.30 9.91
N ASP A 418 11.41 18.07 10.28
CA ASP A 418 11.83 16.92 9.48
C ASP A 418 11.09 16.92 8.13
N PRO A 419 11.56 16.12 7.15
CA PRO A 419 10.96 16.11 5.82
C PRO A 419 9.45 15.87 5.83
N LYS A 420 8.91 15.05 6.73
CA LYS A 420 7.48 14.70 6.72
C LYS A 420 6.62 15.84 7.24
N GLU A 421 7.05 16.43 8.35
CA GLU A 421 6.44 17.64 8.90
C GLU A 421 6.48 18.80 7.88
N THR A 422 7.64 19.02 7.25
CA THR A 422 7.83 20.09 6.26
C THR A 422 6.93 19.91 5.03
N TRP A 423 6.86 18.70 4.47
CA TRP A 423 6.00 18.43 3.31
C TRP A 423 4.51 18.42 3.63
N ALA A 424 4.12 18.09 4.86
CA ALA A 424 2.74 18.28 5.32
C ALA A 424 2.37 19.78 5.31
N LEU A 425 3.25 20.64 5.81
CA LEU A 425 3.04 22.10 5.75
C LEU A 425 3.00 22.63 4.30
N ILE A 426 3.92 22.19 3.44
CA ILE A 426 3.92 22.56 2.01
C ILE A 426 2.59 22.17 1.36
N SER A 427 2.08 20.97 1.64
CA SER A 427 0.79 20.51 1.11
C SER A 427 -0.37 21.41 1.53
N ILE A 428 -0.41 21.82 2.81
CA ILE A 428 -1.42 22.77 3.32
C ILE A 428 -1.32 24.09 2.57
N VAL A 429 -0.11 24.65 2.43
CA VAL A 429 0.11 25.93 1.76
C VAL A 429 -0.30 25.86 0.28
N VAL A 430 0.04 24.78 -0.43
CA VAL A 430 -0.34 24.57 -1.83
C VAL A 430 -1.87 24.58 -1.98
N TYR A 431 -2.60 23.77 -1.20
CA TYR A 431 -4.06 23.73 -1.33
C TYR A 431 -4.73 25.00 -0.84
N PHE A 432 -4.18 25.66 0.18
CA PHE A 432 -4.65 26.98 0.60
C PHE A 432 -4.48 28.01 -0.53
N ALA A 433 -3.32 28.04 -1.19
CA ALA A 433 -3.06 28.92 -2.32
C ALA A 433 -4.03 28.66 -3.49
N VAL A 434 -4.33 27.39 -3.80
CA VAL A 434 -5.33 27.03 -4.83
C VAL A 434 -6.72 27.56 -4.49
N LEU A 435 -7.17 27.36 -3.24
CA LEU A 435 -8.48 27.88 -2.80
C LEU A 435 -8.52 29.40 -2.81
N HIS A 436 -7.46 30.05 -2.31
CA HIS A 436 -7.34 31.50 -2.29
C HIS A 436 -7.35 32.08 -3.71
N ALA A 437 -6.54 31.53 -4.61
CA ALA A 437 -6.47 31.94 -6.01
C ALA A 437 -7.81 31.75 -6.76
N ARG A 438 -8.59 30.72 -6.41
CA ARG A 438 -9.97 30.58 -6.93
C ARG A 438 -10.91 31.63 -6.34
N TYR A 439 -10.82 31.91 -5.05
CA TYR A 439 -11.64 32.91 -4.36
C TYR A 439 -11.44 34.32 -4.94
N VAL A 440 -10.17 34.73 -5.15
CA VAL A 440 -9.82 36.02 -5.78
C VAL A 440 -9.92 36.01 -7.32
N ARG A 441 -10.46 34.93 -7.91
CA ARG A 441 -10.73 34.76 -9.35
C ARG A 441 -9.50 34.70 -10.27
N TRP A 442 -8.31 34.42 -9.73
CA TRP A 442 -7.11 34.15 -10.52
C TRP A 442 -7.19 32.79 -11.22
N LEU A 443 -7.80 31.78 -10.57
CA LEU A 443 -8.02 30.46 -11.17
C LEU A 443 -9.42 30.35 -11.79
N GLN A 444 -9.44 30.28 -13.12
CA GLN A 444 -10.62 29.87 -13.89
C GLN A 444 -10.81 28.35 -13.82
N ASP A 445 -11.86 27.82 -14.45
CA ASP A 445 -12.23 26.40 -14.36
C ASP A 445 -11.10 25.44 -14.78
N PHE A 446 -10.43 25.72 -15.90
CA PHE A 446 -9.23 25.00 -16.32
C PHE A 446 -8.14 25.03 -15.24
N GLY A 447 -7.86 26.22 -14.69
CA GLY A 447 -6.81 26.41 -13.69
C GLY A 447 -7.10 25.64 -12.40
N LEU A 448 -8.35 25.62 -11.94
CA LEU A 448 -8.75 24.87 -10.75
C LEU A 448 -8.64 23.36 -10.98
N ALA A 449 -9.07 22.84 -12.13
CA ALA A 449 -8.94 21.43 -12.46
C ALA A 449 -7.47 20.99 -12.56
N ALA A 450 -6.63 21.78 -13.25
CA ALA A 450 -5.19 21.51 -13.35
C ALA A 450 -4.50 21.57 -11.98
N SER A 451 -4.90 22.53 -11.13
CA SER A 451 -4.36 22.65 -9.77
C SER A 451 -4.77 21.49 -8.86
N ALA A 452 -5.97 20.92 -9.05
CA ALA A 452 -6.39 19.72 -8.31
C ALA A 452 -5.50 18.50 -8.63
N VAL A 453 -5.14 18.34 -9.91
CA VAL A 453 -4.21 17.29 -10.38
C VAL A 453 -2.81 17.52 -9.83
N LEU A 454 -2.24 18.72 -10.01
CA LEU A 454 -0.90 19.04 -9.51
C LEU A 454 -0.80 18.98 -7.99
N GLY A 455 -1.82 19.46 -7.27
CA GLY A 455 -1.87 19.39 -5.81
C GLY A 455 -1.81 17.95 -5.32
N PHE A 456 -2.42 17.01 -6.03
CA PHE A 456 -2.38 15.60 -5.65
C PHE A 456 -1.00 14.97 -5.89
N VAL A 457 -0.23 15.43 -6.88
CA VAL A 457 1.18 15.06 -7.03
C VAL A 457 1.99 15.45 -5.78
N VAL A 458 1.70 16.62 -5.18
CA VAL A 458 2.32 17.06 -3.92
C VAL A 458 1.92 16.15 -2.74
N ILE A 459 0.66 15.67 -2.71
CA ILE A 459 0.21 14.69 -1.71
C ILE A 459 0.91 13.35 -1.88
N VAL A 460 1.05 12.85 -3.11
CA VAL A 460 1.79 11.62 -3.38
C VAL A 460 3.25 11.76 -2.98
N TRP A 461 3.87 12.93 -3.20
CA TRP A 461 5.22 13.19 -2.71
C TRP A 461 5.30 13.19 -1.18
N THR A 462 4.34 13.81 -0.51
CA THR A 462 4.28 13.86 0.96
C THR A 462 4.05 12.47 1.58
N PHE A 463 3.18 11.66 0.96
CA PHE A 463 2.82 10.33 1.45
C PHE A 463 3.83 9.24 1.05
N TYR A 464 4.30 9.23 -0.20
CA TYR A 464 5.22 8.22 -0.71
C TYR A 464 6.66 8.75 -0.81
N GLY A 465 6.87 9.90 -1.44
CA GLY A 465 8.20 10.47 -1.68
C GLY A 465 9.02 10.65 -0.41
N VAL A 466 8.45 11.23 0.65
CA VAL A 466 9.17 11.42 1.92
C VAL A 466 9.56 10.07 2.57
N ASN A 467 8.65 9.09 2.57
CA ASN A 467 8.87 7.81 3.25
C ASN A 467 9.87 6.91 2.47
N TYR A 468 9.79 6.89 1.14
CA TYR A 468 10.53 5.94 0.30
C TYR A 468 11.74 6.54 -0.43
N VAL A 469 11.74 7.85 -0.72
CA VAL A 469 12.83 8.53 -1.48
C VAL A 469 13.79 9.27 -0.57
N MET A 470 13.28 10.04 0.41
CA MET A 470 14.15 10.78 1.34
C MET A 470 14.62 9.89 2.49
N ALA A 471 13.75 9.00 3.00
CA ALA A 471 14.05 7.97 4.00
C ALA A 471 14.80 8.45 5.27
N THR A 472 14.79 9.75 5.57
CA THR A 472 15.42 10.39 6.73
C THR A 472 14.36 10.98 7.66
N GLY A 473 14.48 10.73 8.97
CA GLY A 473 13.63 11.34 10.00
C GLY A 473 12.88 10.33 10.87
N LEU A 474 12.43 10.77 12.04
CA LEU A 474 11.74 9.92 13.04
C LEU A 474 10.35 9.43 12.58
N HIS A 475 9.79 10.05 11.55
CA HIS A 475 8.44 9.78 11.06
C HIS A 475 8.34 8.83 9.86
N SER A 476 9.47 8.34 9.36
CA SER A 476 9.46 7.40 8.26
C SER A 476 9.33 5.98 8.84
N TYR A 477 8.17 5.35 8.61
CA TYR A 477 7.81 4.04 9.19
C TYR A 477 7.51 2.97 8.13
N GLY A 478 7.43 3.37 6.85
CA GLY A 478 7.27 2.47 5.71
C GLY A 478 8.51 2.59 4.83
N PHE A 479 9.53 1.79 5.13
CA PHE A 479 10.75 1.73 4.34
C PHE A 479 10.70 0.49 3.48
N GLY A 480 10.34 0.67 2.21
CA GLY A 480 10.57 -0.33 1.16
C GLY A 480 11.56 0.23 0.15
N SER A 481 12.36 -0.62 -0.49
CA SER A 481 13.03 -0.26 -1.74
C SER A 481 12.15 -0.66 -2.91
N GLY A 482 11.82 0.27 -3.81
CA GLY A 482 11.15 -0.01 -5.07
C GLY A 482 9.78 0.67 -5.20
N GLY A 483 9.51 1.15 -6.42
CA GLY A 483 8.31 1.93 -6.78
C GLY A 483 8.62 3.37 -7.17
N GLU A 484 9.81 3.89 -6.82
CA GLU A 484 10.22 5.27 -7.10
C GLU A 484 10.20 5.61 -8.59
N ILE A 485 10.64 4.68 -9.45
CA ILE A 485 10.60 4.84 -10.90
C ILE A 485 9.15 4.92 -11.39
N TRP A 486 8.26 4.07 -10.86
CA TRP A 486 6.85 4.06 -11.27
C TRP A 486 6.12 5.32 -10.85
N VAL A 487 6.38 5.81 -9.63
CA VAL A 487 5.83 7.08 -9.14
C VAL A 487 6.40 8.25 -9.93
N GLY A 488 7.70 8.23 -10.26
CA GLY A 488 8.33 9.24 -11.11
C GLY A 488 7.76 9.27 -12.53
N LEU A 489 7.57 8.10 -13.16
CA LEU A 489 6.94 7.97 -14.47
C LEU A 489 5.48 8.43 -14.44
N TRP A 490 4.72 8.08 -13.40
CA TRP A 490 3.36 8.57 -13.21
C TRP A 490 3.34 10.10 -13.08
N ALA A 491 4.18 10.70 -12.23
CA ALA A 491 4.26 12.15 -12.08
C ALA A 491 4.67 12.85 -13.40
N ALA A 492 5.57 12.25 -14.17
CA ALA A 492 5.92 12.74 -15.51
C ALA A 492 4.72 12.66 -16.47
N ALA A 493 3.96 11.56 -16.44
CA ALA A 493 2.74 11.40 -17.24
C ALA A 493 1.67 12.45 -16.88
N GLU A 494 1.50 12.78 -15.60
CA GLU A 494 0.61 13.86 -15.14
C GLU A 494 1.01 15.21 -15.74
N ILE A 495 2.31 15.53 -15.75
CA ILE A 495 2.83 16.76 -16.35
C ILE A 495 2.56 16.77 -17.86
N VAL A 496 2.84 15.67 -18.57
CA VAL A 496 2.57 15.54 -20.00
C VAL A 496 1.08 15.70 -20.31
N PHE A 497 0.21 15.09 -19.52
CA PHE A 497 -1.24 15.23 -19.62
C PHE A 497 -1.69 16.69 -19.49
N LEU A 498 -1.17 17.41 -18.49
CA LEU A 498 -1.49 18.82 -18.29
C LEU A 498 -0.96 19.73 -19.40
N ILE A 499 0.23 19.44 -19.93
CA ILE A 499 0.78 20.16 -21.11
C ILE A 499 -0.15 19.95 -22.31
N ALA A 500 -0.55 18.71 -22.60
CA ALA A 500 -1.48 18.40 -23.68
C ALA A 500 -2.82 19.14 -23.51
N CYS A 501 -3.37 19.16 -22.30
CA CYS A 501 -4.59 19.90 -21.97
C CYS A 501 -4.40 21.41 -22.19
N LYS A 502 -3.28 22.00 -21.76
CA LYS A 502 -3.00 23.43 -21.93
C LYS A 502 -2.86 23.84 -23.40
N VAL A 503 -2.18 23.02 -24.20
CA VAL A 503 -2.04 23.23 -25.65
C VAL A 503 -3.43 23.21 -26.30
N ARG A 504 -4.23 22.18 -26.00
CA ARG A 504 -5.59 22.05 -26.53
C ARG A 504 -6.49 23.20 -26.09
N TYR A 505 -6.45 23.58 -24.82
CA TYR A 505 -7.21 24.71 -24.27
C TYR A 505 -6.87 26.02 -24.99
N SER A 506 -5.58 26.26 -25.26
CA SER A 506 -5.13 27.44 -26.01
C SER A 506 -5.63 27.45 -27.45
N MET A 507 -5.70 26.27 -28.11
CA MET A 507 -6.27 26.13 -29.45
C MET A 507 -7.77 26.43 -29.47
N LEU A 508 -8.51 25.97 -28.45
CA LEU A 508 -9.95 26.24 -28.33
C LEU A 508 -10.23 27.74 -28.14
N ASN A 509 -9.45 28.42 -27.29
CA ASN A 509 -9.62 29.85 -27.05
C ASN A 509 -9.25 30.71 -28.27
N LYS A 510 -8.21 30.35 -29.02
CA LYS A 510 -7.84 31.06 -30.27
C LYS A 510 -8.89 30.91 -31.38
N ALA A 511 -9.68 29.84 -31.33
CA ALA A 511 -10.69 29.53 -32.33
C ALA A 511 -12.09 30.11 -32.02
N ALA A 512 -12.27 30.76 -30.86
CA ALA A 512 -13.52 31.40 -30.51
C ALA A 512 -13.71 32.66 -31.38
N PRO A 513 -14.87 32.84 -32.05
CA PRO A 513 -15.09 34.01 -32.90
C PRO A 513 -15.04 35.30 -32.06
N THR A 514 -14.31 36.29 -32.56
CA THR A 514 -14.33 37.66 -32.02
C THR A 514 -15.78 38.14 -31.97
N PRO A 515 -16.28 38.71 -30.86
CA PRO A 515 -17.61 39.30 -30.84
C PRO A 515 -17.70 40.31 -31.98
N ALA A 516 -18.71 40.18 -32.84
CA ALA A 516 -18.97 41.16 -33.88
C ALA A 516 -19.08 42.54 -33.21
N ALA A 517 -18.25 43.48 -33.64
CA ALA A 517 -18.26 44.85 -33.16
C ALA A 517 -19.71 45.36 -33.23
N GLY A 518 -20.23 45.82 -32.09
CA GLY A 518 -21.60 46.28 -31.96
C GLY A 518 -21.94 47.27 -33.06
N ILE A 519 -23.06 47.05 -33.73
CA ILE A 519 -23.70 48.05 -34.58
C ILE A 519 -23.94 49.27 -33.67
N PRO A 520 -23.39 50.46 -33.97
CA PRO A 520 -23.69 51.65 -33.19
C PRO A 520 -25.18 51.94 -33.34
N ALA A 521 -25.88 52.05 -32.21
CA ALA A 521 -27.27 52.49 -32.17
C ALA A 521 -27.35 53.89 -32.83
N THR A 522 -27.92 53.95 -34.03
CA THR A 522 -28.35 55.20 -34.64
C THR A 522 -29.65 55.64 -33.98
N THR A 523 -29.52 56.72 -33.20
CA THR A 523 -30.49 57.75 -32.79
C THR A 523 -31.99 57.45 -32.92
#